data_AF-A0A2D4H2U5-F1
#
_entry.id   AF-A0A2D4H2U5-F1
#
_cell.length_a   1.000
_cell.length_b   1.000
_cell.length_c   1.000
_cell.angle_alpha   90.00
_cell.angle_beta   90.00
_cell.angle_gamma   90.00
#
_symmetry.space_group_name_H-M   'P 1'
#
loop_
_entity.id
_entity.type
_entity.pdbx_description
1 polymer ?
#
loop_
_entity_poly.entity_id
_entity_poly.type
_entity_poly.pdbx_seq_one_letter_code
_entity_poly.pdbx_strand_id
1 'polypeptide(L)'
;AGDVNIPLDSKPISSWPTHFNLVKVERIGKHGKVFLTIPSLTSTAEEKFINKGEAPGDASLLDLDAKNTVFYVGGVPPDFKVPPSLDLPGFIGCLELATLNDDVISLYNFKNIYNITKSIPCIRDKLAFTQSRVVNYFFDGSGYALAKNIESRGKFGLVTRFDIEVRTPSD
;
A
#
# COMPACT_ATOMS: atom_id res chain seq x y z
N ALA A 1 22.75 10.17 -12.90
CA ALA A 1 21.36 10.65 -12.75
C ALA A 1 21.23 11.15 -11.32
N GLY A 2 20.67 12.34 -11.11
CA GLY A 2 20.48 12.90 -9.77
C GLY A 2 19.20 12.36 -9.13
N ASP A 3 19.21 12.20 -7.82
CA ASP A 3 18.03 11.80 -7.06
C ASP A 3 17.00 12.94 -7.02
N VAL A 4 15.72 12.59 -7.05
CA VAL A 4 14.61 13.54 -6.97
C VAL A 4 13.91 13.37 -5.64
N ASN A 5 13.90 14.44 -4.85
CA ASN A 5 13.09 14.52 -3.65
C ASN A 5 11.74 15.14 -3.98
N ILE A 6 10.65 14.41 -3.70
CA ILE A 6 9.27 14.92 -3.82
C ILE A 6 8.78 15.20 -2.39
N PRO A 7 8.66 16.46 -1.98
CA PRO A 7 8.17 16.78 -0.64
C PRO A 7 6.70 16.35 -0.49
N LEU A 8 6.26 16.08 0.74
CA LEU A 8 4.87 15.72 1.03
C LEU A 8 3.98 16.93 1.30
N ASP A 9 4.56 18.13 1.51
CA ASP A 9 3.91 19.41 1.82
C ASP A 9 2.83 19.37 2.92
N SER A 10 2.87 18.35 3.77
CA SER A 10 2.03 18.24 4.94
C SER A 10 2.61 19.02 6.11
N LYS A 11 1.82 19.17 7.18
CA LYS A 11 2.36 19.53 8.49
C LYS A 11 3.46 18.52 8.92
N PRO A 12 4.38 18.91 9.81
CA PRO A 12 5.44 18.02 10.28
C PRO A 12 4.90 16.69 10.81
N ILE A 13 5.66 15.61 10.64
CA ILE A 13 5.27 14.26 11.06
C ILE A 13 4.89 14.22 12.55
N SER A 14 5.51 15.06 13.39
CA SER A 14 5.18 15.20 14.82
C SER A 14 3.75 15.68 15.11
N SER A 15 3.07 16.26 14.12
CA SER A 15 1.68 16.73 14.21
C SER A 15 0.67 15.76 13.61
N TRP A 16 1.14 14.66 13.00
CA TRP A 16 0.27 13.67 12.39
C TRP A 16 -0.51 12.89 13.47
N PRO A 17 -1.72 12.43 13.14
CA PRO A 17 -2.49 11.56 14.03
C PRO A 17 -1.74 10.26 14.32
N THR A 18 -2.07 9.61 15.42
CA THR A 18 -1.54 8.29 15.79
C THR A 18 -2.10 7.13 14.96
N HIS A 19 -2.91 7.44 13.95
CA HIS A 19 -3.43 6.46 12.99
C HIS A 19 -2.40 6.20 11.90
N PHE A 20 -2.58 5.09 11.17
CA PHE A 20 -1.84 4.90 9.93
C PHE A 20 -2.12 6.05 8.97
N ASN A 21 -1.10 6.43 8.20
CA ASN A 21 -1.24 7.31 7.04
C ASN A 21 -1.08 6.46 5.79
N LEU A 22 -1.75 6.84 4.71
CA LEU A 22 -1.64 6.13 3.43
C LEU A 22 -0.70 6.89 2.50
N VAL A 23 0.34 6.21 2.04
CA VAL A 23 1.27 6.72 1.02
C VAL A 23 1.12 5.89 -0.24
N LYS A 24 0.82 6.54 -1.36
CA LYS A 24 0.82 5.93 -2.70
C LYS A 24 1.88 6.60 -3.55
N VAL A 25 2.69 5.83 -4.25
CA VAL A 25 3.68 6.33 -5.21
C VAL A 25 3.35 5.77 -6.58
N GLU A 26 3.28 6.64 -7.58
CA GLU A 26 3.08 6.28 -8.98
C GLU A 26 4.19 6.89 -9.82
N ARG A 27 4.67 6.16 -10.83
CA ARG A 27 5.65 6.67 -11.78
C ARG A 27 5.27 6.26 -13.19
N ILE A 28 5.30 7.22 -14.12
CA ILE A 28 5.14 6.99 -15.55
C ILE A 28 6.31 7.67 -16.27
N GLY A 29 7.18 6.87 -16.88
CA GLY A 29 8.44 7.37 -17.44
C GLY A 29 9.26 8.12 -16.39
N LYS A 30 9.67 9.34 -16.69
CA LYS A 30 10.42 10.20 -15.75
C LYS A 30 9.56 10.91 -14.72
N HIS A 31 8.24 10.90 -14.85
CA HIS A 31 7.34 11.64 -13.97
C HIS A 31 6.88 10.77 -12.80
N GLY A 32 7.15 11.22 -11.59
CA GLY A 32 6.69 10.61 -10.35
C GLY A 32 5.60 11.44 -9.69
N LYS A 33 4.69 10.77 -8.98
CA LYS A 33 3.67 11.38 -8.14
C LYS A 33 3.58 10.64 -6.82
N VAL A 34 3.57 11.39 -5.73
CA VAL A 34 3.35 10.88 -4.37
C VAL A 34 2.03 11.42 -3.87
N PHE A 35 1.19 10.52 -3.36
CA PHE A 35 -0.05 10.84 -2.69
C PHE A 35 0.09 10.49 -1.21
N LEU A 36 -0.21 11.45 -0.35
CA LEU A 36 -0.30 11.25 1.09
C LEU A 36 -1.74 11.49 1.50
N THR A 37 -2.34 10.53 2.20
CA THR A 37 -3.65 10.69 2.84
C THR A 37 -3.51 10.52 4.34
N ILE A 38 -3.87 11.57 5.08
CA ILE A 38 -3.86 11.61 6.55
C ILE A 38 -5.31 11.54 7.03
N PRO A 39 -5.72 10.51 7.77
CA PRO A 39 -7.09 10.40 8.28
C PRO A 39 -7.29 11.26 9.53
N SER A 40 -8.53 11.67 9.79
CA SER A 40 -8.91 12.31 11.05
C SER A 40 -9.04 11.29 12.20
N LEU A 41 -8.69 11.70 13.43
CA LEU A 41 -8.89 10.88 14.65
C LEU A 41 -10.36 10.80 15.10
N THR A 42 -11.16 11.82 14.77
CA THR A 42 -12.49 12.05 15.36
C THR A 42 -13.60 12.11 14.32
N SER A 43 -13.24 12.09 13.04
CA SER A 43 -14.20 12.23 11.95
C SER A 43 -13.83 11.35 10.78
N THR A 44 -14.72 11.34 9.79
CA THR A 44 -14.52 10.63 8.54
C THR A 44 -13.65 11.38 7.53
N ALA A 45 -13.17 12.58 7.87
CA ALA A 45 -12.41 13.46 6.98
C ALA A 45 -10.98 12.95 6.73
N GLU A 46 -10.43 13.34 5.59
CA GLU A 46 -9.08 13.01 5.13
C GLU A 46 -8.40 14.26 4.57
N GLU A 47 -7.15 14.51 4.98
CA GLU A 47 -6.28 15.47 4.30
C GLU A 47 -5.50 14.75 3.20
N LYS A 48 -5.56 15.26 1.96
CA LYS A 48 -4.92 14.66 0.79
C LYS A 48 -3.91 15.61 0.20
N PHE A 49 -2.67 15.15 0.07
CA PHE A 49 -1.58 15.89 -0.53
C PHE A 49 -1.10 15.13 -1.76
N ILE A 50 -0.88 15.85 -2.86
CA ILE A 50 -0.42 15.28 -4.13
C ILE A 50 0.73 16.12 -4.63
N ASN A 51 1.91 15.52 -4.64
CA ASN A 51 3.11 16.18 -5.13
C ASN A 51 3.75 15.39 -6.26
N LYS A 52 4.42 16.13 -7.14
CA LYS A 52 4.99 15.60 -8.37
C LYS A 52 6.48 15.89 -8.40
N GLY A 53 7.22 15.01 -9.06
CA GLY A 53 8.63 15.19 -9.37
C GLY A 53 8.94 14.65 -10.74
N GLU A 54 10.11 15.04 -11.26
CA GLU A 54 10.59 14.60 -12.56
C GLU A 54 12.07 14.25 -12.47
N ALA A 55 12.41 13.03 -12.87
CA ALA A 55 13.79 12.57 -12.96
C ALA A 55 14.58 13.38 -14.01
N PRO A 56 15.82 13.82 -13.72
CA PRO A 56 16.64 14.54 -14.68
C PRO A 56 17.16 13.62 -15.79
N GLY A 57 17.39 14.19 -16.97
CA GLY A 57 17.88 13.47 -18.15
C GLY A 57 16.77 12.77 -18.94
N ASP A 58 17.19 11.91 -19.88
CA ASP A 58 16.27 11.30 -20.86
C ASP A 58 15.86 9.86 -20.50
N ALA A 59 16.45 9.28 -19.46
CA ALA A 59 16.14 7.93 -19.01
C ALA A 59 14.73 7.89 -18.38
N SER A 60 13.88 6.99 -18.89
CA SER A 60 12.48 6.86 -18.46
C SER A 60 12.12 5.47 -17.92
N LEU A 61 12.98 4.47 -18.13
CA LEU A 61 12.76 3.09 -17.69
C LEU A 61 13.46 2.83 -16.35
N LEU A 62 12.81 2.04 -15.49
CA LEU A 62 13.44 1.48 -14.29
C LEU A 62 13.81 0.04 -14.63
N ASP A 63 15.08 -0.16 -14.99
CA ASP A 63 15.58 -1.48 -15.35
C ASP A 63 15.98 -2.26 -14.10
N LEU A 64 15.32 -3.41 -13.89
CA LEU A 64 15.50 -4.26 -12.73
C LEU A 64 15.92 -5.65 -13.18
N ASP A 65 17.13 -6.08 -12.78
CA ASP A 65 17.58 -7.45 -13.00
C ASP A 65 16.91 -8.39 -11.99
N ALA A 66 16.09 -9.32 -12.46
CA ALA A 66 15.39 -10.29 -11.63
C ALA A 66 16.32 -11.14 -10.73
N LYS A 67 17.59 -11.33 -11.11
CA LYS A 67 18.56 -12.12 -10.32
C LYS A 67 19.23 -11.33 -9.20
N ASN A 68 19.28 -10.01 -9.33
CA ASN A 68 20.08 -9.15 -8.44
C ASN A 68 19.27 -8.01 -7.80
N THR A 69 17.97 -7.91 -8.10
CA THR A 69 17.10 -6.90 -7.48
C THR A 69 16.65 -7.36 -6.10
N VAL A 70 16.67 -6.44 -5.15
CA VAL A 70 16.17 -6.62 -3.78
C VAL A 70 15.12 -5.56 -3.48
N PHE A 71 14.12 -5.93 -2.69
CA PHE A 71 13.09 -5.02 -2.22
C PHE A 71 13.09 -5.01 -0.69
N TYR A 72 13.66 -3.95 -0.11
CA TYR A 72 13.74 -3.75 1.33
C TYR A 72 12.65 -2.82 1.82
N VAL A 73 12.07 -3.13 2.97
CA VAL A 73 11.05 -2.31 3.62
C VAL A 73 11.41 -2.11 5.08
N GLY A 74 11.36 -0.87 5.55
CA GLY A 74 11.69 -0.49 6.92
C GLY A 74 13.20 -0.38 7.21
N GLY A 75 14.06 -1.14 6.53
CA GLY A 75 15.51 -1.02 6.70
C GLY A 75 16.27 -2.00 5.81
N VAL A 76 17.59 -1.90 5.82
CA VAL A 76 18.50 -2.76 5.04
C VAL A 76 19.44 -3.54 5.95
N PRO A 77 19.96 -4.70 5.51
CA PRO A 77 21.02 -5.41 6.21
C PRO A 77 22.28 -4.54 6.43
N PRO A 78 23.06 -4.74 7.50
CA PRO A 78 24.24 -3.91 7.81
C PRO A 78 25.31 -3.88 6.71
N ASP A 79 25.40 -4.94 5.90
CA ASP A 79 26.35 -5.10 4.82
C ASP A 79 25.85 -4.57 3.46
N PHE A 80 24.60 -4.12 3.39
CA PHE A 80 24.01 -3.57 2.17
C PHE A 80 24.37 -2.09 1.99
N LYS A 81 24.98 -1.76 0.85
CA LYS A 81 25.33 -0.37 0.50
C LYS A 81 24.15 0.32 -0.16
N VAL A 82 23.59 1.32 0.51
CA VAL A 82 22.54 2.18 -0.04
C VAL A 82 23.11 3.38 -0.80
N PRO A 83 22.38 3.95 -1.76
CA PRO A 83 22.71 5.24 -2.35
C PRO A 83 22.77 6.34 -1.26
N PRO A 84 23.61 7.37 -1.42
CA PRO A 84 23.76 8.43 -0.40
C PRO A 84 22.46 9.14 0.00
N SER A 85 21.49 9.26 -0.91
CA SER A 85 20.17 9.84 -0.64
C SER A 85 19.28 8.98 0.26
N LEU A 86 19.59 7.70 0.39
CA LEU A 86 18.89 6.72 1.21
C LEU A 86 19.72 6.26 2.41
N ASP A 87 20.88 6.89 2.68
CA ASP A 87 21.70 6.66 3.86
C ASP A 87 21.04 7.30 5.10
N LEU A 88 19.92 6.69 5.49
CA LEU A 88 19.04 7.10 6.56
C LEU A 88 18.94 5.97 7.59
N PRO A 89 18.67 6.30 8.87
CA PRO A 89 18.43 5.27 9.87
C PRO A 89 17.22 4.40 9.49
N GLY A 90 17.24 3.15 9.96
CA GLY A 90 16.10 2.25 9.83
C GLY A 90 14.81 2.85 10.41
N PHE A 91 13.70 2.52 9.78
CA PHE A 91 12.37 2.99 10.14
C PHE A 91 11.97 2.52 11.54
N ILE A 92 11.44 3.45 12.33
CA ILE A 92 10.89 3.19 13.66
C ILE A 92 9.39 3.46 13.61
N GLY A 93 8.58 2.40 13.71
CA GLY A 93 7.13 2.50 13.66
C GLY A 93 6.50 1.20 13.16
N CYS A 94 5.30 1.32 12.59
CA CYS A 94 4.59 0.21 11.96
C CYS A 94 4.35 0.50 10.48
N LEU A 95 4.53 -0.53 9.64
CA LEU A 95 4.31 -0.50 8.20
C LEU A 95 3.30 -1.57 7.81
N GLU A 96 2.52 -1.26 6.79
CA GLU A 96 1.64 -2.20 6.10
C GLU A 96 1.83 -1.96 4.60
N LEU A 97 2.03 -3.02 3.83
CA LEU A 97 2.00 -2.95 2.37
C LEU A 97 0.59 -3.27 1.90
N ALA A 98 0.16 -2.58 0.83
CA ALA A 98 -1.13 -2.80 0.20
C ALA A 98 -0.96 -3.46 -1.17
N THR A 99 -0.36 -2.72 -2.11
CA THR A 99 -0.22 -3.16 -3.50
C THR A 99 1.09 -2.69 -4.12
N LEU A 100 1.58 -3.43 -5.10
CA LEU A 100 2.67 -3.03 -5.99
C LEU A 100 2.28 -3.38 -7.42
N ASN A 101 2.21 -2.39 -8.32
CA ASN A 101 1.69 -2.56 -9.68
C ASN A 101 0.34 -3.31 -9.72
N ASP A 102 -0.58 -2.90 -8.85
CA ASP A 102 -1.92 -3.48 -8.67
C ASP A 102 -1.97 -4.91 -8.10
N ASP A 103 -0.84 -5.59 -7.95
CA ASP A 103 -0.77 -6.86 -7.23
C ASP A 103 -0.88 -6.64 -5.71
N VAL A 104 -1.75 -7.41 -5.06
CA VAL A 104 -1.87 -7.41 -3.60
C VAL A 104 -0.65 -8.10 -2.99
N ILE A 105 0.12 -7.36 -2.19
CA ILE A 105 1.33 -7.86 -1.55
C ILE A 105 1.26 -7.71 -0.03
N SER A 106 2.03 -8.51 0.69
CA SER A 106 2.06 -8.49 2.16
C SER A 106 3.48 -8.56 2.67
N LEU A 107 3.77 -7.82 3.73
CA LEU A 107 5.03 -7.91 4.46
C LEU A 107 5.28 -9.30 5.04
N TYR A 108 4.25 -10.13 5.21
CA TYR A 108 4.37 -11.50 5.69
C TYR A 108 4.80 -12.50 4.60
N ASN A 109 4.82 -12.07 3.33
CA ASN A 109 5.36 -12.83 2.20
C ASN A 109 6.78 -12.35 1.87
N PHE A 110 7.67 -12.39 2.86
CA PHE A 110 9.06 -11.94 2.73
C PHE A 110 10.01 -13.09 2.38
N LYS A 111 11.18 -12.76 1.81
CA LYS A 111 12.28 -13.72 1.65
C LYS A 111 13.15 -13.82 2.90
N ASN A 112 13.50 -12.68 3.50
CA ASN A 112 14.32 -12.59 4.71
C ASN A 112 13.74 -11.51 5.66
N ILE A 113 13.97 -11.67 6.97
CA ILE A 113 13.70 -10.65 8.00
C ILE A 113 15.01 -10.25 8.66
N TYR A 114 15.16 -8.96 8.94
CA TYR A 114 16.31 -8.42 9.67
C TYR A 114 15.82 -7.52 10.81
N ASN A 115 16.31 -7.79 12.03
CA ASN A 115 16.21 -6.89 13.20
C ASN A 115 14.81 -6.30 13.50
N ILE A 116 13.74 -7.09 13.40
CA ILE A 116 12.41 -6.68 13.87
C ILE A 116 12.37 -6.76 15.40
N THR A 117 12.28 -5.62 16.06
CA THR A 117 12.35 -5.50 17.53
C THR A 117 11.02 -5.71 18.24
N LYS A 118 9.88 -5.54 17.55
CA LYS A 118 8.53 -5.66 18.13
C LYS A 118 7.80 -6.84 17.50
N SER A 119 7.45 -7.82 18.31
CA SER A 119 6.73 -9.02 17.86
C SER A 119 5.25 -8.78 17.54
N ILE A 120 4.64 -7.75 18.16
CA ILE A 120 3.23 -7.43 17.98
C ILE A 120 3.08 -6.20 17.05
N PRO A 121 2.50 -6.37 15.85
CA PRO A 121 2.27 -5.26 14.92
C PRO A 121 1.22 -4.28 15.47
N CYS A 122 1.26 -3.04 14.99
CA CYS A 122 0.21 -2.07 15.31
C CYS A 122 -1.12 -2.49 14.70
N ILE A 123 -2.21 -2.18 15.41
CA ILE A 123 -3.56 -2.36 14.89
C ILE A 123 -3.88 -1.19 13.97
N ARG A 124 -4.35 -1.49 12.76
CA ARG A 124 -4.87 -0.49 11.84
C ARG A 124 -6.38 -0.36 12.00
N ASP A 125 -6.85 0.87 12.17
CA ASP A 125 -8.26 1.18 11.99
C ASP A 125 -8.60 1.21 10.49
N LYS A 126 -9.34 0.19 10.03
CA LYS A 126 -9.79 0.11 8.63
C LYS A 126 -10.82 1.19 8.29
N LEU A 127 -11.55 1.72 9.27
CA LEU A 127 -12.61 2.70 9.03
C LEU A 127 -12.07 4.14 8.95
N ALA A 128 -10.81 4.35 9.35
CA ALA A 128 -10.12 5.64 9.24
C ALA A 128 -10.07 6.15 7.79
N PHE A 129 -10.00 5.25 6.80
CA PHE A 129 -9.92 5.59 5.38
C PHE A 129 -11.22 5.28 4.65
N THR A 130 -11.71 6.26 3.88
CA THR A 130 -12.88 6.21 3.00
C THR A 130 -12.80 5.01 2.05
N GLN A 131 -11.63 4.75 1.45
CA GLN A 131 -11.43 3.61 0.55
C GLN A 131 -11.62 2.24 1.23
N SER A 132 -11.50 2.18 2.55
CA SER A 132 -11.58 0.95 3.34
C SER A 132 -12.92 0.80 4.08
N ARG A 133 -13.83 1.78 3.97
CA ARG A 133 -15.19 1.69 4.57
C ARG A 133 -16.15 0.84 3.77
N VAL A 134 -15.90 0.67 2.48
CA VAL A 134 -16.70 -0.20 1.62
C VAL A 134 -16.07 -1.60 1.65
N VAL A 135 -16.85 -2.61 2.03
CA VAL A 135 -16.40 -4.00 1.98
C VAL A 135 -16.47 -4.47 0.53
N ASN A 136 -15.32 -4.44 -0.14
CA ASN A 136 -15.15 -5.00 -1.48
C ASN A 136 -14.27 -6.24 -1.42
N TYR A 137 -14.60 -7.24 -2.23
CA TYR A 137 -13.76 -8.40 -2.44
C TYR A 137 -13.04 -8.24 -3.78
N PHE A 138 -11.72 -8.30 -3.75
CA PHE A 138 -10.90 -8.28 -4.97
C PHE A 138 -10.63 -9.72 -5.41
N PHE A 139 -10.92 -10.00 -6.68
CA PHE A 139 -10.60 -11.26 -7.33
C PHE A 139 -9.51 -10.99 -8.36
N ASP A 140 -8.31 -11.51 -8.12
CA ASP A 140 -7.13 -11.35 -9.00
C ASP A 140 -7.13 -12.30 -10.21
N GLY A 141 -8.19 -13.11 -10.35
CA GLY A 141 -8.34 -14.09 -11.43
C GLY A 141 -7.65 -15.44 -11.17
N SER A 142 -6.93 -15.60 -10.04
CA SER A 142 -6.24 -16.86 -9.70
C SER A 142 -7.12 -17.89 -9.00
N GLY A 143 -8.34 -17.50 -8.58
CA GLY A 143 -9.21 -18.35 -7.78
C GLY A 143 -10.68 -17.95 -7.81
N TYR A 144 -11.45 -18.49 -6.86
CA TYR A 144 -12.89 -18.28 -6.74
C TYR A 144 -13.34 -18.33 -5.27
N ALA A 145 -14.52 -17.75 -4.98
CA ALA A 145 -15.17 -17.86 -3.70
C ALA A 145 -16.31 -18.88 -3.77
N LEU A 146 -16.46 -19.70 -2.72
CA LEU A 146 -17.50 -20.72 -2.64
C LEU A 146 -18.38 -20.50 -1.41
N ALA A 147 -19.64 -20.13 -1.66
CA ALA A 147 -20.66 -20.09 -0.62
C ALA A 147 -21.30 -21.48 -0.46
N LYS A 148 -21.07 -22.13 0.69
CA LYS A 148 -21.69 -23.42 1.06
C LYS A 148 -22.79 -23.22 2.08
N ASN A 149 -23.66 -24.23 2.23
CA ASN A 149 -24.72 -24.27 3.25
C ASN A 149 -25.60 -23.01 3.28
N ILE A 150 -25.90 -22.47 2.10
CA ILE A 150 -26.65 -21.22 1.98
C ILE A 150 -28.08 -21.38 2.54
N GLU A 151 -28.61 -22.60 2.53
CA GLU A 151 -29.89 -22.99 3.13
C GLU A 151 -29.90 -22.94 4.67
N SER A 152 -28.74 -22.79 5.32
CA SER A 152 -28.67 -22.68 6.80
C SER A 152 -29.40 -21.46 7.34
N ARG A 153 -29.59 -20.42 6.52
CA ARG A 153 -30.33 -19.20 6.89
C ARG A 153 -31.83 -19.29 6.58
N GLY A 154 -32.29 -20.40 5.99
CA GLY A 154 -33.68 -20.62 5.62
C GLY A 154 -33.79 -21.56 4.42
N LYS A 155 -34.93 -22.28 4.34
CA LYS A 155 -35.23 -23.09 3.15
C LYS A 155 -35.46 -22.18 1.95
N PHE A 156 -34.92 -22.55 0.79
CA PHE A 156 -35.24 -21.88 -0.45
C PHE A 156 -36.73 -22.01 -0.76
N GLY A 157 -37.38 -20.86 -0.98
CA GLY A 157 -38.78 -20.79 -1.38
C GLY A 157 -38.94 -21.03 -2.88
N LEU A 158 -40.18 -20.92 -3.36
CA LEU A 158 -40.53 -20.95 -4.80
C LEU A 158 -39.67 -19.98 -5.64
N VAL A 159 -39.28 -18.85 -5.06
CA VAL A 159 -38.34 -17.90 -5.64
C VAL A 159 -37.26 -17.60 -4.60
N THR A 160 -36.00 -17.82 -4.97
CA THR A 160 -34.83 -17.43 -4.18
C THR A 160 -33.98 -16.50 -5.04
N ARG A 161 -33.64 -15.33 -4.49
CA ARG A 161 -32.86 -14.31 -5.19
C ARG A 161 -31.48 -14.18 -4.54
N PHE A 162 -30.45 -14.12 -5.39
CA PHE A 162 -29.08 -13.78 -5.01
C PHE A 162 -28.69 -12.51 -5.74
N ASP A 163 -28.26 -11.50 -4.99
CA ASP A 163 -27.81 -10.22 -5.54
C ASP A 163 -26.30 -10.08 -5.34
N ILE A 164 -25.57 -9.82 -6.42
CA ILE A 164 -24.12 -9.62 -6.43
C ILE A 164 -23.84 -8.42 -7.36
N GLU A 165 -23.11 -7.43 -6.86
CA GLU A 165 -22.55 -6.35 -7.69
C GLU A 165 -21.14 -6.74 -8.11
N VAL A 166 -20.86 -6.72 -9.42
CA VAL A 166 -19.56 -7.06 -9.98
C VAL A 166 -19.02 -5.88 -10.76
N ARG A 167 -17.73 -5.56 -10.54
CA ARG A 167 -16.98 -4.58 -11.34
C ARG A 167 -15.84 -5.30 -12.02
N THR A 168 -15.79 -5.22 -13.35
CA THR A 168 -14.68 -5.74 -14.15
C THR A 168 -13.74 -4.59 -14.52
N PRO A 169 -12.45 -4.86 -14.79
CA PRO A 169 -11.62 -3.90 -15.50
C PRO A 169 -12.33 -3.48 -16.79
N SER A 170 -12.36 -2.18 -17.08
CA SER A 170 -12.74 -1.66 -18.38
C SER A 170 -11.61 -1.96 -19.37
N ASP A 171 -11.94 -2.56 -20.52
CA ASP A 171 -11.04 -2.70 -21.68
C ASP A 171 -10.54 -1.32 -22.18
#